data_AF-A0A7C4VLB7-F1
#
_entry.id   AF-A0A7C4VLB7-F1
#
_cell.length_a   1.000
_cell.length_b   1.000
_cell.length_c   1.000
_cell.angle_alpha   90.00
_cell.angle_beta   90.00
_cell.angle_gamma   90.00
#
_symmetry.space_group_name_H-M   'P 1'
#
loop_
_entity.id
_entity.type
_entity.pdbx_description
1 polymer ?
#
loop_
_entity_poly.entity_id
_entity_poly.type
_entity_poly.pdbx_seq_one_letter_code
_entity_poly.pdbx_strand_id
1 'polypeptide(L)'
;MPVYTTYLAHLKRFDYNPLKIFPNSLKSTLIYYVMRNRGNNEVAPDELILIMFKNNDLSWESYCRHYEDKLATEEAKAWMQKRAEESRQGHNVILVCYEKNPEQCHRRLLAESIAAHFGVEYKGELQ
;
A
#
# COMPACT_ATOMS: atom_id res chain seq x y z
N MET A 1 -13.25 -1.50 -8.74
CA MET A 1 -12.97 -2.21 -7.47
C MET A 1 -12.02 -1.37 -6.64
N PRO A 2 -11.96 -1.58 -5.33
CA PRO A 2 -11.18 -0.73 -4.42
C PRO A 2 -9.75 -1.23 -4.15
N VAL A 3 -8.95 -0.33 -3.59
CA VAL A 3 -7.64 -0.57 -2.99
C VAL A 3 -7.82 -0.93 -1.51
N TYR A 4 -7.02 -1.86 -1.02
CA TYR A 4 -6.95 -2.28 0.38
C TYR A 4 -5.50 -2.33 0.85
N THR A 5 -5.31 -2.39 2.17
CA THR A 5 -4.02 -2.66 2.79
C THR A 5 -4.08 -3.90 3.68
N THR A 6 -2.96 -4.57 3.93
CA THR A 6 -2.89 -5.59 4.99
C THR A 6 -1.48 -5.77 5.55
N TYR A 7 -1.40 -6.15 6.82
CA TYR A 7 -0.18 -6.67 7.43
C TYR A 7 0.17 -8.05 6.85
N LEU A 8 1.44 -8.25 6.45
CA LEU A 8 1.88 -9.49 5.82
C LEU A 8 1.52 -10.76 6.61
N ALA A 9 1.58 -10.74 7.95
CA ALA A 9 1.24 -11.95 8.70
C ALA A 9 -0.24 -12.32 8.61
N HIS A 10 -1.13 -11.35 8.39
CA HIS A 10 -2.54 -11.63 8.14
C HIS A 10 -2.71 -12.29 6.77
N LEU A 11 -1.98 -11.82 5.75
CA LEU A 11 -1.93 -12.44 4.42
C LEU A 11 -1.59 -13.94 4.48
N LYS A 12 -0.67 -14.35 5.36
CA LYS A 12 -0.27 -15.75 5.54
C LYS A 12 -1.31 -16.61 6.28
N ARG A 13 -2.21 -16.00 7.06
CA ARG A 13 -3.27 -16.71 7.81
C ARG A 13 -4.49 -16.99 6.94
N PHE A 14 -4.71 -16.17 5.91
CA PHE A 14 -5.63 -16.50 4.85
C PHE A 14 -4.97 -17.56 3.97
N ASP A 15 -5.46 -18.79 4.04
CA ASP A 15 -5.17 -19.84 3.04
C ASP A 15 -5.72 -19.37 1.69
N TYR A 16 -4.91 -18.58 0.99
CA TYR A 16 -5.30 -17.43 0.17
C TYR A 16 -6.22 -17.78 -0.99
N ASN A 17 -7.50 -17.96 -0.69
CA ASN A 17 -8.58 -18.06 -1.66
C ASN A 17 -9.23 -16.68 -1.76
N PRO A 18 -8.97 -15.90 -2.83
CA PRO A 18 -9.57 -14.58 -3.03
C PRO A 18 -11.10 -14.59 -2.95
N LEU A 19 -11.75 -15.72 -3.21
CA LEU A 19 -13.21 -15.89 -3.09
C LEU A 19 -13.69 -15.90 -1.64
N LYS A 20 -12.84 -16.20 -0.65
CA LYS A 20 -13.20 -16.08 0.77
C LYS A 20 -13.22 -14.62 1.23
N ILE A 21 -12.28 -13.82 0.71
CA ILE A 21 -12.14 -12.40 1.09
C ILE A 21 -13.13 -11.54 0.30
N PHE A 22 -13.29 -11.84 -0.99
CA PHE A 22 -14.18 -11.13 -1.89
C PHE A 22 -15.13 -12.11 -2.61
N PRO A 23 -16.12 -12.67 -1.90
CA PRO A 23 -17.03 -13.68 -2.47
C PRO A 23 -17.82 -13.18 -3.68
N ASN A 24 -18.02 -11.88 -3.78
CA ASN A 24 -18.75 -11.23 -4.87
C ASN A 24 -17.83 -10.55 -5.91
N SER A 25 -16.50 -10.74 -5.84
CA SER A 25 -15.59 -10.13 -6.81
C SER A 25 -15.61 -10.91 -8.12
N LEU A 26 -16.02 -10.24 -9.19
CA LEU A 26 -16.05 -10.81 -10.55
C LEU A 26 -14.66 -10.96 -11.18
N LYS A 27 -13.61 -10.32 -10.62
CA LYS A 27 -12.23 -10.40 -11.13
C LYS A 27 -11.21 -10.74 -10.04
N SER A 28 -9.99 -11.04 -10.51
CA SER A 28 -8.85 -11.44 -9.68
C SER A 28 -8.40 -10.35 -8.70
N THR A 29 -7.75 -10.80 -7.62
CA THR A 29 -7.09 -9.95 -6.63
C THR A 29 -5.61 -9.87 -6.94
N LEU A 30 -5.06 -8.66 -6.95
CA LEU A 30 -3.65 -8.36 -7.21
C LEU A 30 -2.98 -7.89 -5.92
N ILE A 31 -1.80 -8.42 -5.64
CA ILE A 31 -1.08 -8.17 -4.39
C ILE A 31 0.24 -7.49 -4.70
N TYR A 32 0.50 -6.37 -4.01
CA TYR A 32 1.75 -5.63 -4.13
C TYR A 32 2.40 -5.48 -2.76
N TYR A 33 3.64 -5.96 -2.68
CA TYR A 33 4.47 -5.82 -1.50
C TYR A 33 5.09 -4.43 -1.49
N VAL A 34 4.70 -3.59 -0.53
CA VAL A 34 5.23 -2.24 -0.34
C VAL A 34 6.47 -2.28 0.54
N MET A 35 7.47 -3.04 0.11
CA MET A 35 8.74 -3.26 0.81
C MET A 35 9.86 -3.18 -0.21
N ARG A 36 11.02 -2.62 0.16
CA ARG A 36 12.14 -2.46 -0.79
C ARG A 36 12.51 -3.80 -1.44
N ASN A 37 13.02 -3.71 -2.67
CA ASN A 37 13.48 -4.83 -3.49
C ASN A 37 12.38 -5.83 -3.89
N ARG A 38 11.14 -5.34 -4.12
CA ARG A 38 10.00 -6.13 -4.61
C ARG A 38 9.40 -5.60 -5.93
N GLY A 39 10.15 -4.78 -6.68
CA GLY A 39 9.67 -4.17 -7.93
C GLY A 39 8.78 -2.93 -7.73
N ASN A 40 9.01 -2.22 -6.63
CA ASN A 40 8.19 -1.11 -6.14
C ASN A 40 9.06 -0.06 -5.41
N ASN A 41 10.35 0.01 -5.72
CA ASN A 41 11.31 0.88 -5.01
C ASN A 41 10.96 2.37 -5.10
N GLU A 42 10.21 2.73 -6.14
CA GLU A 42 9.67 4.05 -6.41
C GLU A 42 8.67 4.48 -5.32
N VAL A 43 7.98 3.51 -4.70
CA VAL A 43 6.97 3.75 -3.66
C VAL A 43 7.30 3.10 -2.32
N ALA A 44 8.35 2.28 -2.23
CA ALA A 44 8.82 1.71 -0.96
C ALA A 44 9.49 2.80 -0.12
N PRO A 45 9.22 2.92 1.19
CA PRO A 45 9.85 3.94 2.02
C PRO A 45 11.38 3.83 1.99
N ASP A 46 12.05 4.98 2.06
CA ASP A 46 13.51 5.01 2.16
C ASP A 46 13.97 4.35 3.46
N GLU A 47 14.99 3.51 3.36
CA GLU A 47 15.41 2.66 4.48
C GLU A 47 15.90 3.48 5.66
N LEU A 48 16.70 4.52 5.43
CA LEU A 48 17.19 5.38 6.49
C LEU A 48 16.02 6.07 7.22
N ILE A 49 15.08 6.64 6.47
CA ILE A 49 13.89 7.31 7.02
C ILE A 49 13.02 6.32 7.81
N LEU A 50 12.82 5.10 7.28
CA LEU A 50 12.08 4.05 7.97
C LEU A 50 12.76 3.59 9.26
N ILE A 51 14.09 3.44 9.25
CA ILE A 51 14.87 3.07 10.44
C ILE A 51 14.79 4.16 11.50
N MET A 52 15.00 5.42 11.12
CA MET A 52 14.92 6.55 12.05
C MET A 52 13.53 6.64 12.70
N PHE A 53 12.46 6.47 11.92
CA PHE A 53 11.11 6.43 12.47
C PHE A 53 10.90 5.25 13.43
N LYS A 54 11.34 4.04 13.06
CA LYS A 54 11.23 2.84 13.91
C LYS A 54 12.01 2.96 15.22
N ASN A 55 13.11 3.70 15.22
CA ASN A 55 13.93 3.93 16.41
C ASN A 55 13.45 5.12 17.26
N ASN A 56 12.39 5.82 16.84
CA ASN A 56 11.88 7.06 17.45
C ASN A 56 12.83 8.27 17.30
N ASP A 57 13.77 8.22 16.34
CA ASP A 57 14.66 9.33 15.98
C ASP A 57 13.99 10.32 14.99
N LEU A 58 12.84 9.95 14.43
CA LEU A 58 12.04 10.76 13.52
C LEU A 58 10.57 10.72 13.97
N SER A 59 9.91 11.88 14.02
CA SER A 59 8.48 11.92 14.33
C SER A 59 7.63 11.34 13.19
N TRP A 60 6.41 10.91 13.52
CA TRP A 60 5.46 10.45 12.49
C TRP A 60 5.17 11.55 11.45
N GLU A 61 5.03 12.80 11.89
CA GLU A 61 4.77 13.92 10.98
C GLU A 61 5.93 14.13 10.00
N SER A 62 7.17 14.09 10.48
CA SER A 62 8.35 14.18 9.62
C SER A 62 8.44 12.98 8.67
N TYR A 63 8.12 11.78 9.14
CA TYR A 63 8.05 10.58 8.30
C TYR A 63 7.03 10.75 7.17
N CYS A 64 5.82 11.25 7.47
CA CYS A 64 4.79 11.52 6.47
C CYS A 64 5.31 12.45 5.37
N ARG A 65 5.92 13.59 5.74
CA ARG A 65 6.45 14.55 4.76
C ARG A 65 7.51 13.92 3.85
N HIS A 66 8.48 13.21 4.43
CA HIS A 66 9.50 12.50 3.65
C HIS A 66 8.89 11.49 2.67
N TYR A 67 7.86 10.77 3.11
CA TYR A 67 7.20 9.79 2.26
C TYR A 67 6.34 10.44 1.18
N GLU A 68 5.63 11.52 1.49
CA GLU A 68 4.89 12.33 0.52
C GLU A 68 5.80 12.88 -0.58
N ASP A 69 6.96 13.43 -0.21
CA ASP A 69 7.97 13.91 -1.16
C ASP A 69 8.44 12.78 -2.09
N LYS A 70 8.63 11.58 -1.55
CA LYS A 70 8.96 10.39 -2.36
C LYS A 70 7.84 10.04 -3.34
N LEU A 71 6.59 10.05 -2.89
CA LEU A 71 5.43 9.74 -3.72
C LEU A 71 5.14 10.82 -4.78
N ALA A 72 5.70 12.02 -4.63
CA ALA A 72 5.56 13.10 -5.59
C ALA A 72 6.44 12.96 -6.84
N THR A 73 7.37 11.99 -6.86
CA THR A 73 8.22 11.69 -8.03
C THR A 73 7.39 11.12 -9.19
N GLU A 74 7.84 11.33 -10.44
CA GLU A 74 7.11 10.86 -11.63
C GLU A 74 7.08 9.33 -11.71
N GLU A 75 8.15 8.67 -11.27
CA GLU A 75 8.23 7.21 -11.20
C GLU A 75 7.24 6.64 -10.19
N ALA A 76 7.12 7.27 -9.02
CA ALA A 76 6.14 6.89 -8.01
C ALA A 76 4.70 7.11 -8.51
N LYS A 77 4.43 8.26 -9.14
CA LYS A 77 3.13 8.55 -9.77
C LYS A 77 2.77 7.53 -10.84
N ALA A 78 3.70 7.19 -11.72
CA ALA A 78 3.48 6.17 -12.76
C ALA A 78 3.17 4.79 -12.15
N TRP A 79 3.88 4.41 -11.09
CA TRP A 79 3.61 3.18 -10.36
C TRP A 79 2.20 3.18 -9.75
N MET A 80 1.84 4.28 -9.07
CA MET A 80 0.52 4.45 -8.44
C MET A 80 -0.62 4.46 -9.47
N GLN A 81 -0.43 5.15 -10.60
CA GLN A 81 -1.40 5.20 -11.70
C GLN A 81 -1.72 3.80 -12.22
N LYS A 82 -0.70 2.96 -12.40
CA LYS A 82 -0.88 1.58 -12.87
C LYS A 82 -1.75 0.75 -11.91
N ARG A 83 -1.55 0.90 -10.60
CA ARG A 83 -2.39 0.24 -9.58
C ARG A 83 -3.82 0.76 -9.60
N ALA A 84 -4.00 2.07 -9.74
CA ALA A 84 -5.32 2.67 -9.88
C ALA A 84 -6.05 2.13 -11.11
N GLU A 85 -5.35 1.97 -12.23
CA GLU A 85 -5.90 1.44 -13.47
C GLU A 85 -6.35 -0.02 -13.34
N GLU A 86 -5.55 -0.86 -12.70
CA GLU A 86 -5.94 -2.24 -12.34
C GLU A 86 -7.20 -2.27 -11.45
N SER A 87 -7.29 -1.33 -10.49
CA SER A 87 -8.47 -1.14 -9.64
C SER A 87 -9.73 -0.78 -10.46
N ARG A 88 -9.59 0.14 -11.43
CA ARG A 88 -10.68 0.56 -12.34
C ARG A 88 -11.09 -0.53 -13.31
N GLN A 89 -10.15 -1.36 -13.74
CA GLN A 89 -10.42 -2.56 -14.54
C GLN A 89 -11.20 -3.62 -13.76
N GLY A 90 -11.40 -3.43 -12.46
CA GLY A 90 -12.24 -4.28 -11.63
C GLY A 90 -11.47 -5.26 -10.77
N HIS A 91 -10.15 -5.13 -10.63
CA HIS A 91 -9.35 -5.96 -9.73
C HIS A 91 -9.35 -5.38 -8.31
N ASN A 92 -9.35 -6.25 -7.29
CA ASN A 92 -9.02 -5.80 -5.93
C ASN A 92 -7.50 -5.64 -5.86
N VAL A 93 -7.03 -4.47 -5.44
CA VAL A 93 -5.59 -4.21 -5.27
C VAL A 93 -5.27 -4.20 -3.79
N ILE A 94 -4.34 -5.05 -3.35
CA ILE A 94 -3.95 -5.16 -1.94
C ILE A 94 -2.48 -4.76 -1.78
N LEU A 95 -2.24 -3.77 -0.93
CA LEU A 95 -0.92 -3.27 -0.56
C LEU A 95 -0.46 -3.89 0.77
N VAL A 96 0.71 -4.51 0.78
CA VAL A 96 1.19 -5.31 1.93
C VAL A 96 2.49 -4.75 2.49
N CYS A 97 2.57 -4.51 3.81
CA CYS A 97 3.82 -4.15 4.54
C CYS A 97 4.08 -5.09 5.74
N TYR A 98 5.26 -4.99 6.38
CA TYR A 98 5.62 -5.78 7.57
C TYR A 98 5.16 -5.13 8.89
N GLU A 99 4.76 -3.87 8.85
CA GLU A 99 4.45 -3.09 10.05
C GLU A 99 3.08 -3.48 10.59
N LYS A 100 3.03 -3.90 11.86
CA LYS A 100 1.78 -4.36 12.48
C LYS A 100 0.76 -3.22 12.66
N ASN A 101 1.22 -2.03 13.06
CA ASN A 101 0.34 -0.88 13.27
C ASN A 101 -0.13 -0.30 11.91
N PRO A 102 -1.42 -0.34 11.57
CA PRO A 102 -1.92 0.24 10.33
C PRO A 102 -2.02 1.78 10.37
N GLU A 103 -2.16 2.39 11.55
CA GLU A 103 -2.33 3.84 11.69
C GLU A 103 -1.06 4.60 11.31
N GLN A 104 0.10 4.00 11.57
CA GLN A 104 1.41 4.57 11.27
C GLN A 104 2.24 3.61 10.37
N CYS A 105 1.68 3.14 9.24
CA CYS A 105 2.44 2.47 8.17
C CYS A 105 2.34 3.23 6.85
N HIS A 106 3.41 3.21 6.08
CA HIS A 106 3.46 3.68 4.69
C HIS A 106 2.46 3.01 3.76
N ARG A 107 2.03 1.76 4.04
CA ARG A 107 0.98 1.09 3.23
C ARG A 107 -0.32 1.90 3.21
N ARG A 108 -0.68 2.52 4.34
CA ARG A 108 -1.86 3.37 4.46
C ARG A 108 -1.67 4.66 3.68
N LEU A 109 -0.54 5.34 3.89
CA LEU A 109 -0.19 6.57 3.18
C LEU A 109 -0.18 6.37 1.65
N LEU A 110 0.36 5.25 1.17
CA LEU A 110 0.36 4.92 -0.25
C LEU A 110 -1.05 4.67 -0.79
N ALA A 111 -1.89 3.92 -0.07
CA ALA A 111 -3.28 3.69 -0.47
C ALA A 111 -4.09 4.98 -0.54
N GLU A 112 -3.92 5.86 0.46
CA GLU A 112 -4.53 7.20 0.51
C GLU A 112 -4.04 8.07 -0.65
N SER A 113 -2.74 8.06 -0.95
CA SER A 113 -2.18 8.81 -2.08
C SER A 113 -2.72 8.31 -3.43
N ILE A 114 -2.82 6.99 -3.63
CA ILE A 114 -3.43 6.40 -4.83
C ILE A 114 -4.90 6.85 -4.97
N ALA A 115 -5.66 6.81 -3.88
CA ALA A 115 -7.06 7.22 -3.87
C ALA A 115 -7.23 8.71 -4.19
N ALA A 116 -6.43 9.57 -3.54
CA ALA A 116 -6.50 11.02 -3.70
C ALA A 116 -6.11 11.49 -5.10
N HIS A 117 -5.02 10.96 -5.67
CA HIS A 117 -4.49 11.41 -6.97
C HIS A 117 -5.19 10.77 -8.16
N PHE A 118 -5.71 9.55 -8.02
CA PHE A 118 -6.26 8.78 -9.14
C PHE A 118 -7.74 8.42 -8.96
N GLY A 119 -8.44 8.94 -7.96
CA GLY A 119 -9.90 8.81 -7.85
C GLY A 119 -10.38 7.36 -7.77
N VAL A 120 -9.63 6.50 -7.08
CA VAL A 120 -10.06 5.13 -6.74
C VAL A 120 -10.41 5.06 -5.26
N GLU A 121 -11.26 4.11 -4.90
CA GLU A 121 -11.69 3.97 -3.51
C GLU A 121 -10.66 3.19 -2.69
N TYR A 122 -10.24 3.73 -1.55
CA TYR A 122 -9.51 2.99 -0.52
C TYR A 122 -10.49 2.50 0.56
N LYS A 123 -10.56 1.18 0.77
CA LYS A 123 -11.52 0.54 1.69
C LYS A 123 -10.95 0.21 3.07
N GLY A 124 -9.69 0.53 3.33
CA GLY A 124 -9.04 0.27 4.62
C GLY A 124 -8.20 -1.01 4.68
N GLU A 125 -7.85 -1.36 5.92
CA GLU A 125 -7.02 -2.50 6.27
C GLU A 125 -7.85 -3.79 6.37
N LEU A 126 -7.38 -4.87 5.73
CA LEU A 126 -7.92 -6.22 5.87
C LEU A 126 -7.38 -6.87 7.16
N GLN A 127 -8.28 -7.34 8.03
CA GLN A 127 -7.98 -8.00 9.30
C GLN A 127 -8.23 -9.51 9.24
#